data_AF-A0AAU2AQ22-F1
#
_entry.id   AF-A0AAU2AQ22-F1
#
_cell.length_a   1.000
_cell.length_b   1.000
_cell.length_c   1.000
_cell.angle_alpha   90.00
_cell.angle_beta   90.00
_cell.angle_gamma   90.00
#
_symmetry.space_group_name_H-M   'P 1'
#
loop_
_entity.id
_entity.type
_entity.pdbx_description
1 polymer ?
#
loop_
_entity_poly.entity_id
_entity_poly.type
_entity_poly.pdbx_seq_one_letter_code
_entity_poly.pdbx_strand_id
1 'polypeptide(L)'
;MGEASTKDKSARTTAQIEADISRTRTQLAATLDELAMRVHPSTISAQVKAKAVASVEEKAGRAYVAASGLVEKAKAQFVDEKGQPRKERVVPAALVGVGLVLLVASARKRRKG
;
A
#
# COMPACT_ATOMS: atom_id res chain seq x y z
N MET A 1 -67.24 -4.41 6.47
CA MET A 1 -65.78 -4.68 6.59
C MET A 1 -65.14 -4.29 5.28
N GLY A 2 -64.22 -3.32 5.28
CA GLY A 2 -63.30 -3.09 4.16
C GLY A 2 -63.56 -1.89 3.25
N GLU A 3 -64.05 -0.75 3.75
CA GLU A 3 -63.99 0.49 2.97
C GLU A 3 -62.57 1.07 3.04
N ALA A 4 -61.84 0.86 1.96
CA ALA A 4 -60.81 1.73 1.41
C ALA A 4 -59.95 2.51 2.43
N SER A 5 -58.98 1.80 3.01
CA SER A 5 -57.75 2.44 3.49
C SER A 5 -56.92 2.90 2.28
N THR A 6 -57.43 3.88 1.55
CA THR A 6 -56.69 4.70 0.61
C THR A 6 -56.80 6.13 1.10
N LYS A 7 -56.22 6.38 2.29
CA LYS A 7 -55.75 7.71 2.65
C LYS A 7 -54.61 8.00 1.68
N ASP A 8 -55.03 8.41 0.49
CA ASP A 8 -54.17 8.77 -0.60
C ASP A 8 -53.13 9.73 -0.03
N LYS A 9 -51.89 9.49 -0.40
CA LYS A 9 -50.76 10.36 -0.10
C LYS A 9 -51.21 11.75 -0.48
N SER A 10 -51.58 12.61 0.47
CA SER A 10 -51.93 14.00 0.15
C SER A 10 -50.75 14.53 -0.64
N ALA A 11 -50.97 14.74 -1.94
CA ALA A 11 -49.89 15.11 -2.85
C ALA A 11 -49.28 16.37 -2.25
N ARG A 12 -47.97 16.30 -1.92
CA ARG A 12 -47.30 17.41 -1.24
C ARG A 12 -47.58 18.68 -2.02
N THR A 13 -48.01 19.72 -1.33
CA THR A 13 -48.27 21.00 -2.01
C THR A 13 -46.95 21.59 -2.47
N THR A 14 -46.96 22.39 -3.54
CA THR A 14 -45.75 23.04 -4.07
C THR A 14 -44.99 23.81 -2.98
N ALA A 15 -45.71 24.53 -2.12
CA ALA A 15 -45.13 25.26 -0.99
C ALA A 15 -44.45 24.33 0.04
N GLN A 16 -44.99 23.14 0.29
CA GLN A 16 -44.35 22.16 1.16
C GLN A 16 -43.07 21.58 0.51
N ILE A 17 -43.09 21.35 -0.79
CA ILE A 17 -41.92 20.88 -1.53
C ILE A 17 -40.81 21.93 -1.49
N GLU A 18 -41.13 23.22 -1.70
CA GLU A 18 -40.15 24.31 -1.59
C GLU A 18 -39.58 24.45 -0.17
N ALA A 19 -40.42 24.33 0.85
CA ALA A 19 -39.98 24.35 2.25
C ALA A 19 -39.03 23.19 2.57
N ASP A 20 -39.32 21.98 2.09
CA ASP A 20 -38.47 20.80 2.28
C ASP A 20 -37.15 20.90 1.50
N ILE A 21 -37.18 21.44 0.28
CA ILE A 21 -35.96 21.68 -0.51
C ILE A 21 -35.06 22.68 0.22
N SER A 22 -35.63 23.78 0.72
CA SER A 22 -34.87 24.79 1.47
C SER A 22 -34.25 24.18 2.73
N ARG A 23 -35.04 23.41 3.50
CA ARG A 23 -34.56 22.69 4.69
C ARG A 23 -33.43 21.72 4.37
N THR A 24 -33.58 20.94 3.30
CA THR A 24 -32.58 19.94 2.86
C THR A 24 -31.29 20.62 2.40
N ARG A 25 -31.39 21.73 1.65
CA ARG A 25 -30.21 22.51 1.22
C ARG A 25 -29.41 23.03 2.42
N THR A 26 -30.08 23.55 3.44
CA THR A 26 -29.42 24.01 4.67
C THR A 26 -28.71 22.87 5.42
N GLN A 27 -29.34 21.71 5.53
CA GLN A 27 -28.71 20.53 6.14
C GLN A 27 -27.48 20.06 5.35
N LEU A 28 -27.58 20.00 4.02
CA LEU A 28 -26.47 19.61 3.16
C LEU A 28 -25.28 20.57 3.27
N ALA A 29 -25.53 21.88 3.28
CA ALA A 29 -24.47 22.89 3.47
C ALA A 29 -23.73 22.68 4.80
N ALA A 30 -24.46 22.48 5.90
CA ALA A 30 -23.86 22.19 7.20
C ALA A 30 -22.99 20.91 7.17
N THR A 31 -23.47 19.84 6.54
CA THR A 31 -22.69 18.61 6.41
C THR A 31 -21.48 18.74 5.47
N LEU A 32 -21.57 19.57 4.42
CA LEU A 32 -20.46 19.81 3.51
C LEU A 32 -19.34 20.61 4.18
N ASP A 33 -19.65 21.59 5.01
CA ASP A 33 -18.67 22.32 5.81
C ASP A 33 -17.96 21.38 6.81
N GLU A 34 -18.70 20.48 7.45
CA GLU A 34 -18.13 19.46 8.32
C GLU A 34 -17.21 18.50 7.55
N LEU A 35 -17.63 18.08 6.34
CA LEU A 35 -16.84 17.20 5.47
C LEU A 35 -15.57 17.90 4.93
N ALA A 36 -15.67 19.19 4.61
CA ALA A 36 -14.56 20.00 4.11
C ALA A 36 -13.43 20.10 5.15
N MET A 37 -13.77 20.21 6.44
CA MET A 37 -12.78 20.19 7.51
C MET A 37 -12.10 18.82 7.68
N ARG A 38 -12.85 17.73 7.48
CA ARG A 38 -12.36 16.36 7.72
C ARG A 38 -11.57 15.75 6.55
N VAL A 39 -11.85 16.19 5.33
CA VAL A 39 -11.26 15.69 4.07
C VAL A 39 -10.21 16.67 3.54
N HIS A 40 -9.48 17.34 4.43
CA HIS A 40 -8.46 18.30 4.01
C HIS A 40 -7.42 17.58 3.12
N PRO A 41 -7.20 18.02 1.86
CA PRO A 41 -6.47 17.24 0.85
C PRO A 41 -5.00 16.99 1.22
N SER A 42 -4.40 17.89 2.02
CA SER A 42 -3.05 17.70 2.56
C SER A 42 -2.96 16.50 3.52
N THR A 43 -4.00 16.25 4.31
CA THR A 43 -4.04 15.15 5.29
C THR A 43 -4.24 13.80 4.60
N ILE A 44 -5.05 13.75 3.55
CA ILE A 44 -5.27 12.51 2.79
C ILE A 44 -3.99 12.10 2.04
N SER A 45 -3.39 13.04 1.31
CA SER A 45 -2.15 12.77 0.58
C SER A 45 -1.00 12.38 1.51
N ALA A 46 -0.86 13.04 2.67
CA ALA A 46 0.11 12.67 3.69
C ALA A 46 -0.10 11.23 4.22
N GLN A 47 -1.34 10.85 4.51
CA GLN A 47 -1.67 9.49 4.97
C GLN A 47 -1.37 8.42 3.90
N VAL A 48 -1.70 8.70 2.63
CA VAL A 48 -1.39 7.77 1.52
C VAL A 48 0.11 7.60 1.36
N LYS A 49 0.88 8.70 1.40
CA LYS A 49 2.34 8.65 1.35
C LYS A 49 2.93 7.86 2.52
N ALA A 50 2.45 8.10 3.73
CA ALA A 50 2.89 7.38 4.92
C ALA A 50 2.65 5.87 4.81
N LYS A 51 1.45 5.45 4.36
CA LYS A 51 1.14 4.04 4.11
C LYS A 51 2.03 3.42 3.04
N ALA A 52 2.32 4.16 1.97
CA ALA A 52 3.21 3.71 0.91
C ALA A 52 4.63 3.49 1.42
N VAL A 53 5.18 4.46 2.18
CA VAL A 53 6.49 4.36 2.81
C VAL A 53 6.56 3.17 3.77
N ALA A 54 5.58 3.03 4.66
CA ALA A 54 5.52 1.91 5.60
C ALA A 54 5.49 0.55 4.88
N SER A 55 4.75 0.43 3.77
CA SER A 55 4.70 -0.79 2.96
C SER A 55 6.04 -1.13 2.32
N VAL A 56 6.81 -0.10 1.93
CA VAL A 56 8.15 -0.27 1.35
C VAL A 56 9.13 -0.69 2.45
N GLU A 57 9.12 -0.03 3.60
CA GLU A 57 9.99 -0.35 4.75
C GLU A 57 9.76 -1.77 5.25
N GLU A 58 8.50 -2.19 5.39
CA GLU A 58 8.17 -3.54 5.84
C GLU A 58 8.68 -4.60 4.86
N LYS A 59 8.52 -4.36 3.55
CA LYS A 59 9.04 -5.25 2.50
C LYS A 59 10.56 -5.25 2.45
N ALA A 60 11.19 -4.09 2.57
CA ALA A 60 12.64 -3.95 2.57
C ALA A 60 13.26 -4.63 3.78
N GLY A 61 12.68 -4.45 4.97
CA GLY A 61 13.11 -5.10 6.20
C GLY A 61 13.01 -6.63 6.11
N ARG A 62 11.87 -7.15 5.64
CA ARG A 62 11.71 -8.60 5.42
C ARG A 62 12.70 -9.15 4.40
N ALA A 63 12.91 -8.43 3.29
CA ALA A 63 13.89 -8.82 2.28
C ALA A 63 15.33 -8.83 2.83
N TYR A 64 15.69 -7.85 3.65
CA TYR A 64 17.00 -7.76 4.28
C TYR A 64 17.26 -8.94 5.22
N VAL A 65 16.31 -9.24 6.13
CA VAL A 65 16.42 -10.35 7.08
C VAL A 65 16.50 -11.70 6.34
N ALA A 66 15.71 -11.87 5.28
CA ALA A 66 15.78 -13.07 4.45
C ALA A 66 17.16 -13.20 3.77
N ALA A 67 17.67 -12.11 3.19
CA ALA A 67 18.98 -12.09 2.55
C ALA A 67 20.12 -12.38 3.54
N SER A 68 20.11 -11.76 4.74
CA SER A 68 21.12 -12.04 5.76
C SER A 68 21.07 -13.50 6.22
N GLY A 69 19.87 -14.06 6.37
CA GLY A 69 19.70 -15.48 6.69
C GLY A 69 20.27 -16.41 5.61
N LEU A 70 20.12 -16.07 4.32
CA LEU A 70 20.73 -16.82 3.23
C LEU A 70 22.25 -16.71 3.22
N VAL A 71 22.80 -15.52 3.47
CA VAL A 71 24.25 -15.30 3.56
C VAL A 71 24.86 -16.13 4.70
N GLU A 72 24.23 -16.15 5.88
CA GLU A 72 24.72 -16.94 7.00
C GLU A 72 24.66 -18.45 6.72
N LYS A 73 23.58 -18.94 6.08
CA LYS A 73 23.49 -20.33 5.62
C LYS A 73 24.58 -20.67 4.59
N ALA A 74 24.86 -19.77 3.65
CA ALA A 74 25.90 -19.96 2.67
C ALA A 74 27.29 -20.00 3.34
N LYS A 75 27.60 -19.04 4.23
CA LYS A 75 28.85 -19.04 5.00
C LYS A 75 29.06 -20.36 5.73
N ALA A 76 28.03 -20.90 6.38
CA ALA A 76 28.10 -22.18 7.09
C ALA A 76 28.53 -23.37 6.20
N GLN A 77 28.31 -23.31 4.87
CA GLN A 77 28.75 -24.34 3.92
C GLN A 77 30.22 -24.20 3.50
N PHE A 78 30.79 -23.01 3.67
CA PHE A 78 32.13 -22.67 3.20
C PHE A 78 33.15 -22.45 4.33
N VAL A 79 32.71 -22.41 5.58
CA VAL A 79 33.58 -22.41 6.77
C VAL A 79 33.76 -23.84 7.33
N ASP A 80 34.85 -24.09 8.04
CA ASP A 80 35.06 -25.34 8.79
C ASP A 80 34.59 -25.23 10.26
N GLU A 81 34.75 -26.30 11.04
CA GLU A 81 34.35 -26.36 12.46
C GLU A 81 35.13 -25.39 13.36
N LYS A 82 36.25 -24.83 12.86
CA LYS A 82 37.06 -23.80 13.53
C LYS A 82 36.78 -22.39 12.97
N GLY A 83 35.82 -22.26 12.06
CA GLY A 83 35.41 -20.99 11.43
C GLY A 83 36.32 -20.53 10.28
N GLN A 84 37.24 -21.36 9.79
CA GLN A 84 38.17 -20.97 8.72
C GLN A 84 37.55 -21.16 7.34
N PRO A 85 37.69 -20.20 6.41
CA PRO A 85 37.22 -20.33 5.03
C PRO A 85 37.92 -21.47 4.27
N ARG A 86 37.16 -22.39 3.71
CA ARG A 86 37.66 -23.49 2.87
C ARG A 86 38.06 -22.96 1.49
N LYS A 87 39.30 -22.48 1.36
CA LYS A 87 39.82 -21.81 0.15
C LYS A 87 39.58 -22.59 -1.15
N GLU A 88 39.68 -23.91 -1.10
CA GLU A 88 39.41 -24.83 -2.23
C GLU A 88 37.98 -24.72 -2.77
N ARG A 89 37.01 -24.37 -1.92
CA ARG A 89 35.59 -24.22 -2.28
C ARG A 89 35.17 -22.78 -2.51
N VAL A 90 35.77 -21.83 -1.79
CA VAL A 90 35.41 -20.40 -1.86
C VAL A 90 35.87 -19.78 -3.17
N VAL A 91 37.08 -20.09 -3.66
CA VAL A 91 37.62 -19.45 -4.87
C VAL A 91 36.79 -19.76 -6.12
N PRO A 92 36.44 -21.02 -6.44
CA PRO A 92 35.57 -21.31 -7.58
C PRO A 92 34.16 -20.71 -7.43
N ALA A 93 33.58 -20.77 -6.23
CA ALA A 93 32.26 -20.22 -5.95
C ALA A 93 32.22 -18.70 -6.12
N ALA A 94 33.27 -17.99 -5.69
CA ALA A 94 33.38 -16.54 -5.85
C ALA A 94 33.45 -16.14 -7.34
N LEU A 95 34.20 -16.87 -8.16
CA LEU A 95 34.28 -16.61 -9.60
C LEU A 95 32.91 -16.76 -10.29
N VAL A 96 32.19 -17.84 -10.00
CA VAL A 96 30.83 -18.06 -10.53
C VAL A 96 29.88 -16.96 -10.05
N GLY A 97 29.94 -16.61 -8.76
CA GLY A 97 29.13 -15.53 -8.18
C GLY A 97 29.35 -14.19 -8.88
N VAL A 98 30.61 -13.78 -9.07
CA VAL A 98 30.96 -12.54 -9.78
C VAL A 98 30.46 -12.58 -11.24
N GLY A 99 30.64 -13.70 -11.94
CA GLY A 99 30.15 -13.87 -13.31
C GLY A 99 28.62 -13.68 -13.42
N LEU A 100 27.86 -14.29 -12.50
CA LEU A 100 26.41 -14.12 -12.45
C LEU A 100 25.99 -12.67 -12.15
N VAL A 101 26.67 -11.99 -11.21
CA VAL A 101 26.38 -10.59 -10.90
C VAL A 101 26.62 -9.70 -12.12
N LEU A 102 27.74 -9.88 -12.83
CA LEU A 102 28.04 -9.14 -14.06
C LEU A 102 27.00 -9.41 -15.15
N LEU A 103 26.56 -10.67 -15.31
CA LEU A 103 25.52 -11.04 -16.27
C LEU A 103 24.21 -10.33 -15.96
N VAL A 104 23.73 -10.37 -14.72
CA VAL A 104 22.50 -9.70 -14.29
C VAL A 104 22.61 -8.18 -14.45
N ALA A 105 23.74 -7.58 -14.07
CA ALA A 105 23.98 -6.15 -14.25
C ALA A 105 23.93 -5.75 -15.74
N SER A 106 24.52 -6.57 -16.63
CA SER A 106 24.51 -6.33 -18.07
C SER A 106 23.11 -6.49 -18.68
N ALA A 107 22.34 -7.49 -18.24
CA ALA A 107 20.96 -7.70 -18.68
C ALA A 107 20.04 -6.55 -18.24
N ARG A 108 20.24 -6.01 -17.03
CA ARG A 108 19.50 -4.86 -16.53
C ARG A 108 19.84 -3.57 -17.29
N LYS A 109 21.12 -3.39 -17.65
CA LYS A 109 21.56 -2.28 -18.50
C LYS A 109 20.91 -2.32 -19.88
N ARG A 110 20.79 -3.51 -20.50
CA ARG A 110 20.14 -3.70 -21.81
C ARG A 110 18.64 -3.42 -21.83
N ARG A 111 17.91 -3.50 -20.70
CA ARG A 111 16.47 -3.19 -20.67
C ARG A 111 16.16 -1.71 -20.51
N LYS A 112 17.16 -0.88 -20.19
CA LYS A 112 16.99 0.56 -19.93
C LYS A 112 17.44 1.45 -21.10
N GLY A 113 18.23 0.92 -22.03
CA GLY A 113 18.56 1.57 -23.30
C GLY A 113 17.67 1.02 -24.41
#